data_AF-A0A174UME0-F1
#
_entry.id   AF-A0A174UME0-F1
#
_cell.length_a   1.000
_cell.length_b   1.000
_cell.length_c   1.000
_cell.angle_alpha   90.00
_cell.angle_beta   90.00
_cell.angle_gamma   90.00
#
_symmetry.space_group_name_H-M   'P 1'
#
loop_
_entity.id
_entity.type
_entity.pdbx_description
1 polymer ?
#
loop_
_entity_poly.entity_id
_entity_poly.type
_entity_poly.pdbx_seq_one_letter_code
_entity_poly.pdbx_strand_id
1 'polypeptide(L)' 'MYKKLMTCLESVQKKIDFKPEVALILGSGLGDFADGIKIEQTIEM' A
#
# COMPACT_ATOMS: atom_id res chain seq x y z
N MET A 1 9.60 15.56 -9.84
CA MET A 1 8.56 14.79 -9.12
C MET A 1 8.21 13.48 -9.83
N TYR A 2 7.86 13.51 -11.12
CA TYR A 2 7.48 12.33 -11.91
C TYR A 2 8.40 11.10 -11.76
N LYS A 3 9.73 11.28 -11.93
CA LYS A 3 10.70 10.18 -11.80
C LYS A 3 10.61 9.47 -10.44
N LYS A 4 10.43 10.23 -9.34
CA LYS A 4 10.31 9.66 -7.99
C LYS A 4 9.03 8.82 -7.84
N LEU A 5 7.93 9.28 -8.42
CA LEU A 5 6.66 8.54 -8.42
C LEU A 5 6.77 7.22 -9.19
N MET A 6 7.38 7.25 -10.38
CA MET A 6 7.59 6.04 -11.17
C MET A 6 8.48 5.02 -10.46
N THR A 7 9.57 5.47 -9.83
CA THR A 7 10.41 4.59 -9.02
C THR A 7 9.66 3.98 -7.83
N CYS A 8 8.78 4.74 -7.17
CA CYS A 8 7.94 4.22 -6.08
C CYS A 8 6.96 3.16 -6.61
N LEU A 9 6.27 3.45 -7.72
CA LEU A 9 5.33 2.53 -8.34
C LEU A 9 6.00 1.20 -8.74
N GLU A 10 7.16 1.27 -9.38
CA GLU A 10 7.94 0.08 -9.77
C GLU A 10 8.38 -0.75 -8.55
N SER A 11 8.77 -0.08 -7.45
CA SER A 11 9.16 -0.75 -6.20
C SER A 11 7.99 -1.52 -5.58
N VAL A 12 6.80 -0.91 -5.55
CA VAL A 12 5.58 -1.53 -5.03
C VAL A 12 5.14 -2.69 -5.92
N GLN A 13 5.12 -2.52 -7.25
CA GLN A 13 4.72 -3.55 -8.21
C GLN A 13 5.62 -4.79 -8.21
N LYS A 14 6.88 -4.66 -7.78
CA LYS A 14 7.78 -5.82 -7.61
C LYS A 14 7.51 -6.60 -6.34
N LYS A 15 6.84 -5.99 -5.35
CA LYS A 15 6.54 -6.62 -4.07
C LYS A 15 5.21 -7.37 -4.15
N ILE A 16 4.18 -6.76 -4.74
CA ILE A 16 2.83 -7.36 -4.86
C ILE A 16 2.64 -8.11 -6.19
N ASP A 17 1.93 -9.23 -6.15
CA ASP A 17 1.55 -10.03 -7.33
C ASP A 17 0.10 -9.78 -7.79
N PHE A 18 -0.61 -8.87 -7.12
CA PHE A 18 -1.97 -8.47 -7.42
C PHE A 18 -2.08 -6.97 -7.72
N LYS A 19 -3.15 -6.58 -8.40
CA LYS A 19 -3.50 -5.17 -8.62
C LYS A 19 -4.62 -4.76 -7.65
N PRO A 20 -4.39 -3.85 -6.69
CA PRO A 20 -5.44 -3.37 -5.81
C PRO A 20 -6.54 -2.66 -6.62
N GLU A 21 -7.80 -2.96 -6.30
CA GLU A 21 -8.96 -2.30 -6.92
C GLU A 21 -9.34 -0.99 -6.20
N VAL A 22 -9.12 -0.96 -4.88
CA VAL A 22 -9.41 0.17 -4.01
C VAL A 22 -8.22 0.45 -3.09
N ALA A 23 -8.08 1.71 -2.70
CA ALA A 23 -7.07 2.13 -1.73
C ALA A 23 -7.76 2.79 -0.53
N LEU A 24 -7.29 2.45 0.67
CA LEU A 24 -7.76 3.04 1.92
C LEU A 24 -6.60 3.75 2.62
N ILE A 25 -6.80 5.00 2.99
CA ILE A 25 -5.83 5.80 3.75
C ILE A 25 -6.41 6.03 5.14
N LEU A 26 -5.72 5.51 6.16
CA LEU A 26 -6.12 5.67 7.55
C LEU A 26 -5.38 6.87 8.16
N GLY A 27 -6.14 7.92 8.49
CA GLY A 27 -5.64 9.06 9.23
C GLY A 27 -5.35 8.71 10.70
N SER A 28 -4.84 9.68 11.44
CA SER A 28 -4.55 9.54 12.87
C SER A 28 -5.79 9.07 13.64
N GLY A 29 -5.65 8.01 14.45
CA GLY A 29 -6.74 7.44 15.26
C GLY A 29 -7.66 6.46 14.54
N LEU A 30 -7.40 6.13 13.27
CA LEU A 30 -8.21 5.18 12.47
C LEU A 30 -7.54 3.81 12.26
N GLY A 31 -6.45 3.52 12.97
CA GLY A 31 -5.67 2.29 12.80
C GLY A 31 -6.50 1.02 12.98
N ASP A 32 -7.38 1.00 13.97
CA ASP A 32 -8.23 -0.14 14.36
C ASP A 32 -9.15 -0.62 13.22
N PHE A 33 -9.41 0.22 12.21
CA PHE A 33 -10.17 -0.19 11.02
C PHE A 33 -9.43 -1.28 10.21
N ALA A 34 -8.11 -1.35 10.32
CA ALA A 34 -7.30 -2.37 9.65
C ALA A 34 -7.33 -3.74 10.34
N ASP A 35 -7.77 -3.84 11.61
CA ASP A 35 -7.67 -5.07 12.42
C ASP A 35 -8.48 -6.25 11.85
N GLY A 36 -9.53 -5.96 11.08
CA GLY A 36 -10.35 -6.97 10.40
C GLY A 36 -9.91 -7.30 8.97
N ILE A 37 -8.89 -6.63 8.44
CA ILE A 37 -8.43 -6.79 7.05
C ILE A 37 -7.38 -7.89 7.00
N LYS A 38 -7.58 -8.89 6.15
CA LYS A 38 -6.55 -9.90 5.89
C LYS A 38 -5.34 -9.24 5.21
N ILE A 39 -4.18 -9.33 5.84
CA ILE A 39 -2.93 -8.83 5.28
C ILE A 39 -2.32 -9.92 4.40
N GLU A 40 -2.36 -9.74 3.08
CA GLU A 40 -1.62 -10.59 2.13
C GLU A 40 -0.14 -10.17 2.07
N GLN A 41 0.14 -8.87 2.18
CA GLN A 41 1.50 -8.34 2.12
C GLN A 41 1.65 -6.99 2.82
N THR A 42 2.80 -6.80 3.47
CA THR A 42 3.23 -5.53 4.06
C THR A 42 4.46 -5.01 3.33
N ILE A 43 4.47 -3.72 3.01
CA ILE A 43 5.61 -3.04 2.39
C ILE A 43 6.22 -2.12 3.44
N GLU A 44 7.33 -2.55 4.03
CA GLU A 44 8.17 -1.71 4.89
C GLU A 44 9.19 -0.92 4.04
N MET A 45 9.61 0.24 4.55
CA MET A 45 10.54 1.18 3.90
C MET A 45 11.98 0.96 4.34
#